data_AF-A0A6N8G2B4-F1
#
_entry.id   AF-A0A6N8G2B4-F1
#
_cell.length_a   1.000
_cell.length_b   1.000
_cell.length_c   1.000
_cell.angle_alpha   90.00
_cell.angle_beta   90.00
_cell.angle_gamma   90.00
#
_symmetry.space_group_name_H-M   'P 1'
#
loop_
_entity.id
_entity.type
_entity.pdbx_description
1 polymer ?
#
loop_
_entity_poly.entity_id
_entity_poly.type
_entity_poly.pdbx_seq_one_letter_code
_entity_poly.pdbx_strand_id
1 'polypeptide(L)'
;MPLKRIKDFAPNYIESFDGKDFIGFNVYTKKTGKKVGYIKDILVDEMGYFRYFVVDFGLWVFNKQVMLPVGYTRIDYEARKVFVIGVDRKQVESLPAYNEQIDVDSEYEENLREAYFNITSGIDSAVPLLENQVPQIKQADAGYVNYDYAQAAELYELSDRHHRVIKEYQYRLIAKHQLVTENERVEQLIVASSTSSNQVTYKNKLTRSACLIFNPVAGQSDSKQDLVTIKSILEPEFDLDIRMTTPNKDADEIAKEAVEQGAQIIIASGGDGTLSAAAEAVVGTRIPLGVISRGTANAFATALGIPVTIPAACQTILGGKTRIVDAAYCNGRPMVLLAGIGFEAETVKRAHRDVKNRFGMLAYVLAGIHELRNLEFFETRIETEDKVISLNAAAITVANAAPPTSVLAQGPAALLVDDGLLDVTIVAPTNTISAIAAAYNLLQSAYSGEVANRPDTGFLRARSIKISTNPAQRVVVDGELMGKTPIDVECVPGGLTIIVPSLPGECTQEKLDGLPNLRVEPKNPPTVG
;
A
#
# COMPACT_ATOMS: atom_id res chain seq x y z
N MET A 1 8.64 -17.80 -22.62
CA MET A 1 9.04 -18.91 -21.71
C MET A 1 7.78 -19.71 -21.36
N PRO A 2 7.83 -21.03 -21.11
CA PRO A 2 6.62 -21.82 -20.91
C PRO A 2 5.95 -21.48 -19.58
N LEU A 3 4.62 -21.33 -19.60
CA LEU A 3 3.80 -21.23 -18.39
C LEU A 3 4.02 -22.45 -17.51
N LYS A 4 4.06 -22.23 -16.20
CA LYS A 4 4.16 -23.31 -15.20
C LYS A 4 2.86 -23.44 -14.43
N ARG A 5 2.47 -24.69 -14.12
CA ARG A 5 1.43 -24.91 -13.11
C ARG A 5 1.95 -24.39 -11.78
N ILE A 6 1.07 -23.81 -10.98
CA ILE A 6 1.47 -23.17 -9.72
C ILE A 6 2.19 -24.13 -8.77
N LYS A 7 1.81 -25.41 -8.76
CA LYS A 7 2.45 -26.47 -7.98
C LYS A 7 3.85 -26.84 -8.49
N ASP A 8 4.11 -26.67 -9.79
CA ASP A 8 5.41 -26.94 -10.40
C ASP A 8 6.34 -25.72 -10.25
N PHE A 9 5.75 -24.51 -10.20
CA PHE A 9 6.46 -23.27 -9.88
C PHE A 9 6.84 -23.21 -8.40
N ALA A 10 5.90 -23.49 -7.50
CA ALA A 10 6.10 -23.46 -6.06
C ALA A 10 5.34 -24.61 -5.38
N PRO A 11 5.98 -25.75 -5.10
CA PRO A 11 5.32 -26.93 -4.51
C PRO A 11 4.56 -26.65 -3.20
N ASN A 12 5.04 -25.69 -2.40
CA ASN A 12 4.42 -25.27 -1.14
C ASN A 12 3.64 -23.95 -1.27
N TYR A 13 3.07 -23.66 -2.45
CA TYR A 13 2.33 -22.42 -2.69
C TYR A 13 1.13 -22.26 -1.75
N ILE A 14 0.53 -23.35 -1.28
CA ILE A 14 -0.64 -23.33 -0.37
C ILE A 14 -0.38 -22.51 0.90
N GLU A 15 0.86 -22.48 1.39
CA GLU A 15 1.25 -21.66 2.55
C GLU A 15 1.18 -20.16 2.24
N SER A 16 1.51 -19.76 1.00
CA SER A 16 1.37 -18.36 0.54
C SER A 16 -0.09 -17.92 0.44
N PHE A 17 -1.03 -18.88 0.52
CA PHE A 17 -2.48 -18.70 0.41
C PHE A 17 -3.19 -18.93 1.75
N ASP A 18 -2.45 -19.02 2.87
CA ASP A 18 -3.00 -19.31 4.21
C ASP A 18 -3.87 -20.58 4.24
N GLY A 19 -3.52 -21.59 3.43
CA GLY A 19 -4.26 -22.84 3.32
C GLY A 19 -5.53 -22.79 2.48
N LYS A 20 -5.83 -21.66 1.83
CA LYS A 20 -7.07 -21.45 1.06
C LYS A 20 -6.75 -21.01 -0.38
N ASP A 21 -6.56 -21.97 -1.27
CA ASP A 21 -6.33 -21.69 -2.68
C ASP A 21 -7.64 -21.42 -3.47
N PHE A 22 -7.51 -21.18 -4.78
CA PHE A 22 -8.63 -21.03 -5.70
C PHE A 22 -9.08 -22.36 -6.32
N ILE A 23 -8.37 -23.45 -6.07
CA ILE A 23 -8.67 -24.74 -6.68
C ILE A 23 -10.01 -25.25 -6.11
N GLY A 24 -10.86 -25.77 -7.00
CA GLY A 24 -12.21 -26.20 -6.69
C GLY A 24 -13.24 -25.06 -6.53
N PHE A 25 -12.88 -23.80 -6.80
CA PHE A 25 -13.88 -22.72 -6.85
C PHE A 25 -14.87 -22.98 -7.99
N ASN A 26 -16.16 -22.74 -7.74
CA ASN A 26 -17.20 -22.90 -8.74
C ASN A 26 -17.16 -21.74 -9.73
N VAL A 27 -17.11 -22.03 -11.03
CA VAL A 27 -17.10 -21.02 -12.09
C VAL A 27 -18.53 -20.78 -12.58
N TYR A 28 -18.92 -19.53 -12.78
CA TYR A 28 -20.24 -19.08 -13.22
C TYR A 28 -20.13 -18.10 -14.39
N THR A 29 -21.11 -18.09 -15.29
CA THR A 29 -21.20 -17.02 -16.31
C THR A 29 -21.87 -15.79 -15.71
N LYS A 30 -21.27 -14.60 -15.88
CA LYS A 30 -21.86 -13.35 -15.36
C LYS A 30 -23.23 -13.05 -15.96
N LYS A 31 -23.45 -13.37 -17.24
CA LYS A 31 -24.68 -13.04 -17.99
C LYS A 31 -25.88 -13.89 -17.57
N THR A 32 -25.68 -15.18 -17.24
CA THR A 32 -26.80 -16.10 -16.93
C THR A 32 -26.84 -16.56 -15.48
N GLY A 33 -25.77 -16.33 -14.70
CA GLY A 33 -25.65 -16.80 -13.32
C GLY A 33 -25.56 -18.31 -13.18
N LYS A 34 -25.47 -19.08 -14.28
CA LYS A 34 -25.37 -20.54 -14.26
C LYS A 34 -23.95 -20.98 -13.94
N LYS A 35 -23.82 -21.99 -13.07
CA LYS A 35 -22.55 -22.69 -12.82
C LYS A 35 -22.11 -23.36 -14.11
N VAL A 36 -20.87 -23.09 -14.52
CA VAL A 36 -20.27 -23.60 -15.75
C VAL A 36 -19.11 -24.55 -15.56
N GLY A 37 -18.52 -24.61 -14.37
CA GLY A 37 -17.36 -25.47 -14.14
C GLY A 37 -16.76 -25.26 -12.77
N TYR A 38 -15.50 -25.65 -12.63
CA TYR A 38 -14.68 -25.36 -11.46
C TYR A 38 -13.21 -25.14 -11.85
N ILE A 39 -12.48 -24.39 -11.03
CA ILE A 39 -11.03 -24.20 -11.21
C ILE A 39 -10.31 -25.49 -10.85
N LYS A 40 -9.52 -26.03 -11.78
CA LYS A 40 -8.74 -27.25 -11.62
C LYS A 40 -7.27 -26.96 -11.31
N ASP A 41 -6.70 -25.94 -11.94
CA ASP A 41 -5.30 -25.55 -11.76
C ASP A 41 -5.10 -24.06 -12.06
N ILE A 42 -3.89 -23.56 -11.81
CA ILE A 42 -3.48 -22.17 -12.01
C ILE A 42 -2.16 -22.16 -12.77
N LEU A 43 -2.08 -21.37 -13.84
CA LEU A 43 -0.87 -21.19 -14.63
C LEU A 43 -0.25 -19.81 -14.33
N VAL A 44 1.05 -19.84 -14.03
CA VAL A 44 1.87 -18.66 -13.74
C VAL A 44 3.00 -18.54 -14.77
N ASP A 45 3.45 -17.31 -14.98
CA ASP A 45 4.67 -17.04 -15.74
C ASP A 45 5.94 -17.37 -14.94
N GLU A 46 7.10 -17.15 -15.56
CA GLU A 46 8.41 -17.39 -14.96
C GLU A 46 8.71 -16.53 -13.73
N MET A 47 8.03 -15.39 -13.60
CA MET A 47 8.18 -14.48 -12.47
C MET A 47 7.18 -14.80 -11.35
N GLY A 48 6.22 -15.71 -11.59
CA GLY A 48 5.18 -16.12 -10.64
C GLY A 48 3.89 -15.30 -10.73
N TYR A 49 3.73 -14.47 -11.77
CA TYR A 49 2.45 -13.78 -12.00
C TYR A 49 1.40 -14.73 -12.57
N PHE A 50 0.17 -14.55 -12.14
CA PHE A 50 -0.96 -15.36 -12.58
C PHE A 50 -1.33 -14.94 -13.99
N ARG A 51 -1.50 -15.92 -14.87
CA ARG A 51 -1.89 -15.70 -16.26
C ARG A 51 -3.23 -16.34 -16.58
N TYR A 52 -3.41 -17.59 -16.17
CA TYR A 52 -4.64 -18.32 -16.47
C TYR A 52 -5.12 -19.18 -15.30
N PHE A 53 -6.45 -19.31 -15.18
CA PHE A 53 -7.07 -20.43 -14.49
C PHE A 53 -7.33 -21.55 -15.49
N VAL A 54 -6.97 -22.78 -15.13
CA VAL A 54 -7.43 -23.96 -15.85
C VAL A 54 -8.82 -24.30 -15.33
N VAL A 55 -9.84 -24.10 -16.16
CA VAL A 55 -11.24 -24.35 -15.80
C VAL A 55 -11.71 -25.64 -16.45
N ASP A 56 -12.22 -26.56 -15.63
CA ASP A 56 -12.94 -27.74 -16.10
C ASP A 56 -14.43 -27.42 -16.20
N PHE A 57 -14.96 -27.44 -17.42
CA PHE A 57 -16.37 -27.14 -17.68
C PHE A 57 -17.31 -28.35 -17.50
N GLY A 58 -16.77 -29.52 -17.15
CA GLY A 58 -17.53 -30.74 -16.86
C GLY A 58 -18.22 -31.39 -18.07
N LEU A 59 -19.11 -32.34 -17.79
CA LEU A 59 -19.67 -33.30 -18.76
C LEU A 59 -20.43 -32.67 -19.94
N TRP A 60 -20.82 -31.40 -19.82
CA TRP A 60 -21.66 -30.75 -20.81
C TRP A 60 -20.94 -30.26 -22.07
N VAL A 61 -19.60 -30.27 -22.04
CA VAL A 61 -18.68 -29.99 -23.15
C VAL A 61 -17.59 -31.07 -23.12
N PHE A 62 -17.97 -32.32 -22.84
CA PHE A 62 -17.06 -33.48 -22.83
C PHE A 62 -15.86 -33.36 -21.88
N ASN A 63 -16.02 -32.77 -20.69
CA ASN A 63 -14.92 -32.54 -19.72
C ASN A 63 -13.75 -31.73 -20.31
N LYS A 64 -14.04 -30.86 -21.27
CA LYS A 64 -13.06 -29.95 -21.85
C LYS A 64 -12.54 -28.99 -20.78
N GLN A 65 -11.22 -28.96 -20.63
CA GLN A 65 -10.51 -27.95 -19.86
C GLN A 65 -10.11 -26.80 -20.76
N VAL A 66 -10.14 -25.58 -20.24
CA VAL A 66 -9.79 -24.37 -20.99
C VAL A 66 -8.96 -23.45 -20.09
N MET A 67 -7.96 -22.81 -20.68
CA MET A 67 -7.22 -21.72 -20.04
C MET A 67 -8.05 -20.43 -20.08
N LEU A 68 -8.42 -19.93 -18.90
CA LEU A 68 -9.18 -18.70 -18.71
C LEU A 68 -8.25 -17.57 -18.23
N PRO A 69 -8.05 -16.51 -19.02
CA PRO A 69 -7.25 -15.36 -18.61
C PRO A 69 -7.78 -14.75 -17.31
N VAL A 70 -6.88 -14.45 -16.38
CA VAL A 70 -7.28 -13.99 -15.03
C VAL A 70 -7.96 -12.63 -15.02
N GLY A 71 -7.64 -11.73 -15.97
CA GLY A 71 -8.28 -10.43 -16.12
C GLY A 71 -9.77 -10.51 -16.49
N TYR A 72 -10.20 -11.66 -17.03
CA TYR A 72 -11.59 -11.92 -17.43
C TYR A 72 -12.43 -12.54 -16.32
N THR A 73 -11.93 -12.50 -15.10
CA THR A 73 -12.59 -13.10 -13.95
C THR A 73 -13.08 -12.03 -12.99
N ARG A 74 -14.04 -12.41 -12.15
CA ARG A 74 -14.34 -11.71 -10.91
C ARG A 74 -14.45 -12.77 -9.84
N ILE A 75 -13.66 -12.64 -8.78
CA ILE A 75 -13.57 -13.66 -7.76
C ILE A 75 -14.37 -13.21 -6.53
N ASP A 76 -15.31 -14.04 -6.11
CA ASP A 76 -15.97 -13.95 -4.81
C ASP A 76 -15.37 -15.04 -3.93
N TYR A 77 -14.43 -14.61 -3.09
CA TYR A 77 -13.58 -15.49 -2.33
C TYR A 77 -14.35 -16.21 -1.20
N GLU A 78 -15.17 -15.46 -0.47
CA GLU A 78 -16.00 -15.99 0.62
C GLU A 78 -17.02 -17.02 0.11
N ALA A 79 -17.62 -16.77 -1.05
CA ALA A 79 -18.56 -17.70 -1.65
C ALA A 79 -17.90 -18.85 -2.42
N ARG A 80 -16.56 -18.86 -2.56
CA ARG A 80 -15.78 -19.76 -3.44
C ARG A 80 -16.33 -19.80 -4.87
N LYS A 81 -16.58 -18.62 -5.45
CA LYS A 81 -17.13 -18.46 -6.80
C LYS A 81 -16.22 -17.61 -7.67
N VAL A 82 -16.09 -18.00 -8.94
CA VAL A 82 -15.46 -17.19 -9.98
C VAL A 82 -16.49 -16.90 -11.06
N PHE A 83 -16.63 -15.64 -11.44
CA PHE A 83 -17.51 -15.19 -12.51
C PHE A 83 -16.68 -14.89 -13.75
N VAL A 84 -17.00 -15.53 -14.87
CA VAL A 84 -16.40 -15.23 -16.17
C VAL A 84 -17.10 -14.02 -16.77
N ILE A 85 -16.31 -13.01 -17.17
CA ILE A 85 -16.76 -11.79 -17.81
C ILE A 85 -16.71 -12.01 -19.33
N GLY A 86 -17.78 -11.64 -20.05
CA GLY A 86 -17.77 -11.59 -21.51
C GLY A 86 -17.93 -12.92 -22.27
N VAL A 87 -17.87 -14.09 -21.60
CA VAL A 87 -18.01 -15.40 -22.26
C VAL A 87 -19.31 -16.09 -21.85
N ASP A 88 -20.13 -16.48 -22.81
CA ASP A 88 -21.30 -17.34 -22.59
C ASP A 88 -21.00 -18.83 -22.83
N ARG A 89 -21.98 -19.70 -22.51
CA ARG A 89 -21.79 -21.16 -22.60
C ARG A 89 -21.48 -21.64 -24.02
N LYS A 90 -22.05 -21.04 -25.06
CA LYS A 90 -21.77 -21.44 -26.46
C LYS A 90 -20.36 -21.02 -26.87
N GLN A 91 -19.92 -19.85 -26.42
CA GLN A 91 -18.57 -19.35 -26.70
C GLN A 91 -17.46 -20.17 -26.01
N VAL A 92 -17.75 -20.80 -24.87
CA VAL A 92 -16.81 -21.75 -24.24
C VAL A 92 -16.56 -22.99 -25.12
N GLU A 93 -17.57 -23.43 -25.88
CA GLU A 93 -17.45 -24.61 -26.76
C GLU A 93 -16.43 -24.38 -27.89
N SER A 94 -16.24 -23.12 -28.32
CA SER A 94 -15.28 -22.74 -29.37
C SER A 94 -13.87 -22.42 -28.87
N LEU A 95 -13.64 -22.26 -27.56
CA LEU A 95 -12.30 -21.97 -27.03
C LEU A 95 -11.33 -23.14 -27.25
N PRO A 96 -10.02 -22.92 -27.44
CA PRO A 96 -9.04 -24.01 -27.50
C PRO A 96 -9.11 -24.92 -26.26
N ALA A 97 -9.07 -26.23 -26.47
CA ALA A 97 -9.02 -27.18 -25.36
C ALA A 97 -7.60 -27.20 -24.77
N TYR A 98 -7.51 -27.20 -23.45
CA TYR A 98 -6.29 -27.40 -22.68
C TYR A 98 -6.20 -28.86 -22.22
N ASN A 99 -5.02 -29.45 -22.30
CA ASN A 99 -4.70 -30.70 -21.64
C ASN A 99 -3.31 -30.60 -21.01
N GLU A 100 -3.05 -31.37 -19.95
CA GLU A 100 -1.80 -31.28 -19.19
C GLU A 100 -0.56 -31.83 -19.92
N GLN A 101 -0.73 -32.44 -21.09
CA GLN A 101 0.33 -32.99 -21.94
C GLN A 101 0.70 -32.05 -23.09
N ILE A 102 -0.02 -30.95 -23.29
CA ILE A 102 0.31 -29.91 -24.27
C ILE A 102 1.36 -29.00 -23.65
N ASP A 103 2.51 -28.89 -24.30
CA ASP A 103 3.44 -27.79 -24.04
C ASP A 103 2.78 -26.50 -24.50
N VAL A 104 2.44 -25.62 -23.55
CA VAL A 104 1.86 -24.32 -23.85
C VAL A 104 2.96 -23.42 -24.38
N ASP A 105 3.10 -23.43 -25.71
CA ASP A 105 4.02 -22.57 -26.45
C ASP A 105 3.35 -21.26 -26.86
N SER A 106 4.14 -20.38 -27.46
CA SER A 106 3.68 -19.05 -27.89
C SER A 106 2.61 -19.12 -28.98
N GLU A 107 2.56 -20.18 -29.79
CA GLU A 107 1.54 -20.37 -30.82
C GLU A 107 0.19 -20.75 -30.19
N TYR A 108 0.19 -21.62 -29.18
CA TYR A 108 -1.00 -21.95 -28.42
C TYR A 108 -1.57 -20.74 -27.66
N GLU A 109 -0.70 -19.96 -26.97
CA GLU A 109 -1.14 -18.74 -26.27
C GLU A 109 -1.69 -17.67 -27.24
N GLU A 110 -1.13 -17.56 -28.44
CA GLU A 110 -1.61 -16.62 -29.45
C GLU A 110 -2.98 -17.04 -30.02
N ASN A 111 -3.17 -18.33 -30.34
CA ASN A 111 -4.46 -18.87 -30.75
C ASN A 111 -5.55 -18.68 -29.67
N LEU A 112 -5.16 -18.82 -28.40
CA LEU A 112 -6.04 -18.57 -27.27
C LEU A 112 -6.41 -17.09 -27.16
N ARG A 113 -5.45 -16.19 -27.34
CA ARG A 113 -5.64 -14.73 -27.34
C ARG A 113 -6.61 -14.30 -28.42
N GLU A 114 -6.41 -14.76 -29.66
CA GLU A 114 -7.33 -14.46 -30.78
C GLU A 114 -8.74 -14.96 -30.49
N ALA A 115 -8.88 -16.14 -29.88
CA ALA A 115 -10.20 -16.67 -29.51
C ALA A 115 -10.93 -15.77 -28.50
N TYR A 116 -10.24 -15.27 -27.46
CA TYR A 116 -10.83 -14.33 -26.48
C TYR A 116 -11.06 -12.93 -27.05
N PHE A 117 -10.19 -12.45 -27.93
CA PHE A 117 -10.35 -11.17 -28.62
C PHE A 117 -11.56 -11.18 -29.57
N ASN A 118 -11.78 -12.27 -30.29
CA ASN A 118 -12.95 -12.43 -31.17
C ASN A 118 -14.26 -12.54 -30.37
N ILE A 119 -14.23 -13.11 -29.16
CA ILE A 119 -15.39 -13.18 -28.27
C ILE A 119 -15.78 -11.79 -27.75
N THR A 120 -14.81 -10.89 -27.55
CA THR A 120 -15.04 -9.54 -26.99
C THR A 120 -15.36 -8.49 -28.03
N SER A 121 -14.83 -8.63 -29.25
CA SER A 121 -15.14 -7.75 -30.38
C SER A 121 -16.59 -7.85 -30.87
N GLY A 122 -17.33 -8.90 -30.46
CA GLY A 122 -18.77 -9.07 -30.69
C GLY A 122 -19.68 -8.47 -29.61
N ILE A 123 -19.11 -7.76 -28.62
CA ILE A 123 -19.85 -7.07 -27.55
C ILE A 123 -20.04 -5.62 -28.00
N ASP A 124 -21.30 -5.20 -28.16
CA ASP A 124 -21.69 -3.85 -28.57
C ASP A 124 -20.85 -2.74 -27.90
N SER A 125 -20.37 -1.87 -28.78
CA SER A 125 -19.58 -0.66 -28.59
C SER A 125 -19.98 0.22 -27.40
N ALA A 126 -19.03 0.47 -26.50
CA ALA A 126 -19.00 1.69 -25.70
C ALA A 126 -17.56 2.13 -25.30
N VAL A 127 -16.58 1.95 -26.19
CA VAL A 127 -15.33 2.74 -26.18
C VAL A 127 -14.87 2.88 -27.65
N PRO A 128 -14.61 4.09 -28.18
CA PRO A 128 -14.16 4.23 -29.56
C PRO A 128 -12.71 3.80 -29.67
N LEU A 129 -12.46 2.68 -30.35
CA LEU A 129 -11.12 2.34 -30.84
C LEU A 129 -10.86 3.16 -32.10
N LEU A 130 -9.84 4.00 -32.05
CA LEU A 130 -9.29 4.67 -33.23
C LEU A 130 -8.83 3.59 -34.22
N GLU A 131 -9.52 3.50 -35.35
CA GLU A 131 -9.02 2.84 -36.56
C GLU A 131 -7.67 3.46 -36.92
N ASN A 132 -6.61 2.67 -36.90
CA ASN A 132 -5.78 2.47 -38.08
C ASN A 132 -4.59 1.53 -37.82
N GLN A 133 -4.40 0.64 -38.82
CA GLN A 133 -3.21 -0.15 -39.12
C GLN A 133 -2.99 -1.43 -38.31
N VAL A 134 -3.57 -2.52 -38.83
CA VAL A 134 -3.06 -3.88 -38.69
C VAL A 134 -1.77 -3.99 -39.53
N PRO A 135 -0.58 -4.21 -38.93
CA PRO A 135 0.59 -4.59 -39.71
C PRO A 135 0.51 -6.08 -39.99
N GLN A 136 0.39 -6.45 -41.28
CA GLN A 136 0.75 -7.79 -41.69
C GLN A 136 2.25 -8.00 -41.46
N ILE A 137 2.62 -8.97 -40.62
CA ILE A 137 4.02 -9.36 -40.45
C ILE A 137 4.20 -10.79 -40.96
N LYS A 138 5.15 -10.88 -41.90
CA LYS A 138 5.65 -12.07 -42.58
C LYS A 138 6.27 -13.05 -41.60
N GLN A 139 6.17 -14.34 -41.93
CA GLN A 139 6.99 -15.43 -41.39
C GLN A 139 8.44 -14.99 -41.24
N ALA A 140 8.96 -15.03 -40.02
CA ALA A 140 10.36 -14.84 -39.72
C ALA A 140 10.85 -15.98 -38.82
N ASP A 141 12.09 -16.39 -39.09
CA ASP A 141 12.74 -17.64 -38.73
C ASP A 141 12.75 -18.01 -37.24
N ALA A 142 12.86 -19.31 -37.01
CA ALA A 142 12.96 -20.00 -35.72
C ALA A 142 14.03 -19.38 -34.80
N GLY A 143 13.56 -18.55 -33.88
CA GLY A 143 14.30 -18.04 -32.73
C GLY A 143 13.29 -17.54 -31.70
N TYR A 144 13.32 -18.08 -30.49
CA TYR A 144 12.37 -17.84 -29.41
C TYR A 144 11.94 -16.36 -29.28
N VAL A 145 10.74 -16.04 -29.75
CA VAL A 145 10.09 -14.74 -29.54
C VAL A 145 9.58 -14.70 -28.10
N ASN A 146 9.98 -13.68 -27.36
CA ASN A 146 9.55 -13.49 -25.98
C ASN A 146 8.08 -13.01 -25.99
N TYR A 147 7.16 -13.79 -25.40
CA TYR A 147 5.74 -13.42 -25.34
C TYR A 147 5.55 -12.26 -24.35
N ASP A 148 5.11 -11.11 -24.86
CA ASP A 148 4.94 -9.89 -24.07
C ASP A 148 3.50 -9.76 -23.58
N TYR A 149 3.27 -10.15 -22.33
CA TYR A 149 1.97 -10.04 -21.66
C TYR A 149 1.47 -8.58 -21.54
N ALA A 150 2.33 -7.56 -21.74
CA ALA A 150 1.91 -6.16 -21.75
C ALA A 150 1.10 -5.79 -23.00
N GLN A 151 1.29 -6.49 -24.13
CA GLN A 151 0.56 -6.23 -25.38
C GLN A 151 -0.91 -6.66 -25.33
N ALA A 152 -1.28 -7.47 -24.34
CA ALA A 152 -2.66 -7.91 -24.11
C ALA A 152 -3.05 -7.73 -22.63
N ALA A 153 -2.70 -6.58 -22.07
CA ALA A 153 -2.93 -6.20 -20.67
C ALA A 153 -4.38 -6.50 -20.21
N GLU A 154 -5.37 -6.25 -21.05
CA GLU A 154 -6.79 -6.50 -20.74
C GLU A 154 -7.11 -7.96 -20.35
N LEU A 155 -6.33 -8.94 -20.83
CA LEU A 155 -6.52 -10.36 -20.52
C LEU A 155 -5.96 -10.74 -19.15
N TYR A 156 -4.97 -10.00 -18.65
CA TYR A 156 -4.15 -10.40 -17.49
C TYR A 156 -4.15 -9.38 -16.35
N GLU A 157 -4.55 -8.14 -16.59
CA GLU A 157 -4.55 -7.09 -15.60
C GLU A 157 -5.60 -7.34 -14.50
N LEU A 158 -5.09 -7.43 -13.28
CA LEU A 158 -5.89 -7.64 -12.09
C LEU A 158 -6.32 -6.28 -11.52
N SER A 159 -7.60 -5.92 -11.68
CA SER A 159 -8.14 -4.70 -11.05
C SER A 159 -8.30 -4.81 -9.52
N ASP A 160 -8.01 -3.73 -8.79
CA ASP A 160 -8.10 -3.71 -7.31
C ASP A 160 -9.52 -3.96 -6.79
N ARG A 161 -10.53 -3.61 -7.59
CA ARG A 161 -11.95 -3.83 -7.25
C ARG A 161 -12.36 -5.30 -7.25
N HIS A 162 -11.71 -6.14 -8.05
CA HIS A 162 -12.17 -7.53 -8.32
C HIS A 162 -11.13 -8.60 -8.01
N HIS A 163 -9.87 -8.20 -7.83
CA HIS A 163 -8.73 -9.11 -7.78
C HIS A 163 -7.77 -8.85 -6.60
N ARG A 164 -8.20 -8.10 -5.59
CA ARG A 164 -7.34 -7.77 -4.44
C ARG A 164 -6.70 -9.01 -3.80
N VAL A 165 -7.48 -10.06 -3.54
CA VAL A 165 -7.00 -11.28 -2.88
C VAL A 165 -5.97 -12.03 -3.74
N ILE A 166 -6.23 -12.18 -5.06
CA ILE A 166 -5.29 -12.84 -5.97
C ILE A 166 -4.01 -12.01 -6.16
N LYS A 167 -4.09 -10.67 -6.15
CA LYS A 167 -2.91 -9.80 -6.13
C LYS A 167 -2.08 -10.02 -4.87
N GLU A 168 -2.70 -10.04 -3.70
CA GLU A 168 -2.01 -10.30 -2.43
C GLU A 168 -1.33 -11.68 -2.42
N TYR A 169 -1.98 -12.73 -2.91
CA TYR A 169 -1.37 -14.07 -3.04
C TYR A 169 -0.25 -14.12 -4.06
N GLN A 170 -0.40 -13.44 -5.20
CA GLN A 170 0.66 -13.31 -6.18
C GLN A 170 1.89 -12.66 -5.57
N TYR A 171 1.74 -11.55 -4.84
CA TYR A 171 2.89 -10.91 -4.19
C TYR A 171 3.58 -11.84 -3.18
N ARG A 172 2.81 -12.60 -2.38
CA ARG A 172 3.38 -13.57 -1.43
C ARG A 172 4.09 -14.73 -2.14
N LEU A 173 3.51 -15.24 -3.23
CA LEU A 173 4.06 -16.34 -4.01
C LEU A 173 5.41 -15.93 -4.64
N ILE A 174 5.45 -14.77 -5.29
CA ILE A 174 6.65 -14.23 -5.94
C ILE A 174 7.74 -13.99 -4.90
N ALA A 175 7.41 -13.32 -3.79
CA ALA A 175 8.37 -13.04 -2.72
C ALA A 175 8.96 -14.33 -2.13
N LYS A 176 8.13 -15.34 -1.87
CA LYS A 176 8.59 -16.62 -1.32
C LYS A 176 9.44 -17.41 -2.31
N HIS A 177 9.06 -17.44 -3.59
CA HIS A 177 9.83 -18.13 -4.63
C HIS A 177 11.20 -17.49 -4.81
N GLN A 178 11.29 -16.15 -4.84
CA GLN A 178 12.57 -15.45 -4.91
C GLN A 178 13.47 -15.78 -3.71
N LEU A 179 12.93 -15.84 -2.49
CA LEU A 179 13.69 -16.22 -1.30
C LEU A 179 14.22 -17.67 -1.37
N VAL A 180 13.41 -18.62 -1.85
CA VAL A 180 13.85 -20.02 -2.00
C VAL A 180 14.95 -20.14 -3.05
N THR A 181 14.78 -19.52 -4.22
CA THR A 181 15.80 -19.54 -5.29
C THR A 181 17.10 -18.86 -4.85
N GLU A 182 17.03 -17.78 -4.08
CA GLU A 182 18.22 -17.10 -3.55
C GLU A 182 18.93 -17.96 -2.50
N ASN A 183 18.19 -18.59 -1.59
CA ASN A 183 18.74 -19.50 -0.59
C ASN A 183 19.37 -20.75 -1.23
N GLU A 184 18.73 -21.35 -2.23
CA GLU A 184 19.29 -22.48 -2.98
C GLU A 184 20.56 -22.07 -3.75
N ARG A 185 20.61 -20.85 -4.30
CA ARG A 185 21.83 -20.30 -4.93
C ARG A 185 22.96 -20.10 -3.91
N VAL A 186 22.64 -19.58 -2.73
CA VAL A 186 23.62 -19.40 -1.64
C VAL A 186 24.11 -20.75 -1.14
N GLU A 187 23.24 -21.73 -0.95
CA GLU A 187 23.63 -23.11 -0.59
C GLU A 187 24.50 -23.77 -1.67
N GLN A 188 24.16 -23.61 -2.95
CA GLN A 188 25.00 -24.10 -4.06
C GLN A 188 26.35 -23.40 -4.12
N LEU A 189 26.42 -22.09 -3.83
CA LEU A 189 27.67 -21.34 -3.71
C LEU A 189 28.50 -21.80 -2.50
N ILE A 190 27.85 -22.10 -1.37
CA ILE A 190 28.50 -22.64 -0.17
C ILE A 190 29.06 -24.05 -0.45
N VAL A 191 28.27 -24.92 -1.06
CA VAL A 191 28.70 -26.28 -1.46
C VAL A 191 29.83 -26.20 -2.49
N ALA A 192 29.75 -25.33 -3.50
CA ALA A 192 30.81 -25.13 -4.47
C ALA A 192 32.09 -24.52 -3.86
N SER A 193 31.96 -23.66 -2.85
CA SER A 193 33.10 -23.08 -2.12
C SER A 193 33.75 -24.06 -1.14
N SER A 194 33.02 -25.08 -0.67
CA SER A 194 33.55 -26.13 0.21
C SER A 194 34.42 -27.16 -0.51
N THR A 195 34.46 -27.17 -1.85
CA THR A 195 35.30 -28.04 -2.69
C THR A 195 36.53 -27.35 -3.26
N SER A 196 36.76 -26.07 -2.97
CA SER A 196 37.90 -25.31 -3.50
C SER A 196 38.49 -24.43 -2.41
N SER A 197 39.52 -24.96 -1.75
CA SER A 197 40.44 -24.18 -0.93
C SER A 197 41.14 -23.13 -1.81
N ASN A 198 40.61 -21.92 -1.83
CA ASN A 198 41.39 -20.72 -2.12
C ASN A 198 40.71 -19.51 -1.47
N GLN A 199 41.47 -18.85 -0.60
CA GLN A 199 41.11 -17.59 0.05
C GLN A 199 40.75 -16.55 -1.02
N VAL A 200 39.48 -16.16 -1.07
CA VAL A 200 39.05 -14.93 -1.75
C VAL A 200 38.73 -13.92 -0.66
N THR A 201 39.58 -12.91 -0.58
CA THR A 201 39.38 -11.71 0.24
C THR A 201 38.12 -10.99 -0.28
N TYR A 202 37.01 -11.05 0.46
CA TYR A 202 35.85 -10.23 0.18
C TYR A 202 36.26 -8.76 0.35
N LYS A 203 36.31 -8.02 -0.77
CA LYS A 203 36.40 -6.57 -0.75
C LYS A 203 35.25 -6.04 0.12
N ASN A 204 35.57 -5.25 1.14
CA ASN A 204 34.63 -4.48 1.96
C ASN A 204 33.55 -3.84 1.08
N LYS A 205 32.35 -4.43 1.07
CA LYS A 205 31.14 -3.69 0.70
C LYS A 205 30.95 -2.71 1.85
N LEU A 206 31.05 -1.40 1.58
CA LEU A 206 30.75 -0.36 2.57
C LEU A 206 29.29 -0.53 2.98
N THR A 207 29.04 -1.29 4.05
CA THR A 207 27.72 -1.44 4.66
C THR A 207 27.31 -0.09 5.23
N ARG A 208 26.10 0.36 4.90
CA ARG A 208 25.56 1.61 5.46
C ARG A 208 25.28 1.35 6.94
N SER A 209 25.56 2.29 7.84
CA SER A 209 25.22 2.12 9.26
C SER A 209 23.79 2.60 9.51
N ALA A 210 23.00 1.82 10.27
CA ALA A 210 21.64 2.21 10.67
C ALA A 210 21.35 1.74 12.11
N CYS A 211 20.66 2.58 12.88
CA CYS A 211 20.16 2.19 14.20
C CYS A 211 18.72 1.69 14.05
N LEU A 212 18.47 0.42 14.41
CA LEU A 212 17.14 -0.17 14.45
C LEU A 212 16.59 -0.12 15.88
N ILE A 213 15.57 0.70 16.10
CA ILE A 213 14.80 0.78 17.34
C ILE A 213 13.63 -0.19 17.24
N PHE A 214 13.64 -1.23 18.05
CA PHE A 214 12.66 -2.31 18.00
C PHE A 214 11.82 -2.36 19.29
N ASN A 215 10.50 -2.22 19.17
CA ASN A 215 9.58 -2.41 20.28
C ASN A 215 9.11 -3.88 20.35
N PRO A 216 9.55 -4.67 21.34
CA PRO A 216 9.23 -6.09 21.41
C PRO A 216 7.77 -6.39 21.78
N VAL A 217 7.04 -5.41 22.32
CA VAL A 217 5.62 -5.56 22.71
C VAL A 217 4.65 -4.94 21.71
N ALA A 218 5.16 -4.41 20.59
CA ALA A 218 4.31 -3.88 19.53
C ALA A 218 3.61 -5.00 18.74
N GLY A 219 2.33 -4.78 18.43
CA GLY A 219 1.54 -5.65 17.57
C GLY A 219 0.90 -6.85 18.28
N GLN A 220 0.50 -7.83 17.49
CA GLN A 220 -0.02 -9.14 17.95
C GLN A 220 0.77 -10.31 17.35
N SER A 221 1.76 -10.03 16.50
CA SER A 221 2.66 -10.99 15.88
C SER A 221 3.75 -11.45 16.85
N ASP A 222 4.40 -12.58 16.52
CA ASP A 222 5.57 -13.04 17.26
C ASP A 222 6.74 -12.08 17.03
N SER A 223 7.07 -11.30 18.06
CA SER A 223 8.11 -10.28 17.98
C SER A 223 9.50 -10.86 17.74
N LYS A 224 9.77 -12.11 18.15
CA LYS A 224 11.05 -12.75 17.84
C LYS A 224 11.14 -13.06 16.35
N GLN A 225 10.06 -13.61 15.78
CA GLN A 225 10.00 -13.92 14.35
C GLN A 225 10.06 -12.65 13.50
N ASP A 226 9.34 -11.60 13.91
CA ASP A 226 9.39 -10.29 13.25
C ASP A 226 10.82 -9.75 13.21
N LEU A 227 11.53 -9.78 14.34
CA LEU A 227 12.93 -9.33 14.41
C LEU A 227 13.83 -10.19 13.52
N VAL A 228 13.69 -11.51 13.54
CA VAL A 228 14.45 -12.41 12.64
C VAL A 228 14.23 -12.04 11.18
N THR A 229 12.98 -11.79 10.78
CA THR A 229 12.65 -11.38 9.42
C THR A 229 13.28 -10.02 9.07
N ILE A 230 13.18 -9.02 9.95
CA ILE A 230 13.81 -7.70 9.74
C ILE A 230 15.32 -7.85 9.55
N LYS A 231 15.97 -8.59 10.45
CA LYS A 231 17.41 -8.86 10.41
C LYS A 231 17.83 -9.52 9.10
N SER A 232 17.13 -10.59 8.71
CA SER A 232 17.45 -11.33 7.48
C SER A 232 17.39 -10.48 6.20
N ILE A 233 16.56 -9.42 6.20
CA ILE A 233 16.41 -8.54 5.04
C ILE A 233 17.40 -7.37 5.09
N LEU A 234 17.65 -6.80 6.26
CA LEU A 234 18.43 -5.57 6.40
C LEU A 234 19.94 -5.78 6.66
N GLU A 235 20.34 -6.79 7.45
CA GLU A 235 21.76 -7.06 7.76
C GLU A 235 22.66 -7.33 6.53
N PRO A 236 22.17 -7.85 5.38
CA PRO A 236 23.00 -7.99 4.19
C PRO A 236 23.51 -6.67 3.58
N GLU A 237 22.85 -5.54 3.86
CA GLU A 237 23.19 -4.22 3.29
C GLU A 237 23.53 -3.17 4.36
N PHE A 238 23.05 -3.36 5.60
CA PHE A 238 23.26 -2.47 6.72
C PHE A 238 24.08 -3.11 7.84
N ASP A 239 25.01 -2.33 8.41
CA ASP A 239 25.53 -2.57 9.75
C ASP A 239 24.50 -2.06 10.77
N LEU A 240 23.72 -2.97 11.34
CA LEU A 240 22.57 -2.64 12.19
C LEU A 240 22.96 -2.58 13.67
N ASP A 241 22.84 -1.40 14.27
CA ASP A 241 22.78 -1.24 15.72
C ASP A 241 21.34 -1.46 16.20
N ILE A 242 21.03 -2.66 16.68
CA ILE A 242 19.68 -3.03 17.11
C ILE A 242 19.50 -2.70 18.60
N ARG A 243 18.59 -1.75 18.88
CA ARG A 243 18.24 -1.31 20.23
C ARG A 243 16.78 -1.61 20.53
N MET A 244 16.50 -2.21 21.68
CA MET A 244 15.14 -2.56 22.08
C MET A 244 14.57 -1.53 23.05
N THR A 245 13.30 -1.18 22.88
CA THR A 245 12.59 -0.41 23.92
C THR A 245 12.37 -1.30 25.15
N THR A 246 12.32 -0.67 26.32
CA THR A 246 12.04 -1.32 27.60
C THR A 246 11.05 -0.49 28.40
N PRO A 247 10.42 -1.01 29.47
CA PRO A 247 9.55 -0.20 30.32
C PRO A 247 10.20 1.04 30.93
N ASN A 248 11.53 1.11 30.95
CA ASN A 248 12.30 2.24 31.51
C ASN A 248 13.04 3.04 30.43
N LYS A 249 12.86 2.71 29.16
CA LYS A 249 13.58 3.36 28.06
C LYS A 249 12.75 3.29 26.79
N ASP A 250 12.16 4.43 26.44
CA ASP A 250 11.28 4.57 25.30
C ASP A 250 12.05 4.85 24.00
N ALA A 251 11.32 4.82 22.89
CA ALA A 251 11.91 4.93 21.56
C ALA A 251 12.53 6.31 21.28
N ASP A 252 12.01 7.38 21.90
CA ASP A 252 12.56 8.73 21.75
C ASP A 252 13.93 8.85 22.42
N GLU A 253 14.10 8.31 23.63
CA GLU A 253 15.39 8.27 24.33
C GLU A 253 16.44 7.51 23.51
N ILE A 254 16.07 6.33 23.01
CA ILE A 254 16.95 5.50 22.18
C ILE A 254 17.34 6.24 20.89
N ALA A 255 16.36 6.88 20.25
CA ALA A 255 16.58 7.62 19.01
C ALA A 255 17.48 8.85 19.24
N LYS A 256 17.24 9.62 20.31
CA LYS A 256 18.07 10.79 20.70
C LYS A 256 19.52 10.37 20.90
N GLU A 257 19.77 9.30 21.66
CA GLU A 257 21.13 8.76 21.85
C GLU A 257 21.78 8.32 20.53
N ALA A 258 21.03 7.65 19.65
CA ALA A 258 21.56 7.20 18.36
C ALA A 258 21.91 8.39 17.45
N VAL A 259 21.07 9.44 17.44
CA VAL A 259 21.32 10.70 16.73
C VAL A 259 22.58 11.39 17.26
N GLU A 260 22.73 11.51 18.59
CA GLU A 260 23.91 12.09 19.23
C GLU A 260 25.21 11.30 18.93
N GLN A 261 25.09 9.98 18.76
CA GLN A 261 26.20 9.11 18.39
C GLN A 261 26.51 9.11 16.88
N GLY A 262 25.80 9.93 16.08
CA GLY A 262 26.07 10.11 14.66
C GLY A 262 25.44 9.04 13.75
N ALA A 263 24.34 8.42 14.17
CA ALA A 263 23.59 7.49 13.32
C ALA A 263 23.21 8.16 11.98
N GLN A 264 23.51 7.49 10.88
CA GLN A 264 23.21 8.00 9.54
C GLN A 264 21.76 7.76 9.13
N ILE A 265 21.12 6.75 9.72
CA ILE A 265 19.73 6.36 9.50
C ILE A 265 19.17 5.85 10.83
N ILE A 266 17.96 6.28 11.17
CA ILE A 266 17.16 5.71 12.26
C ILE A 266 16.06 4.85 11.63
N ILE A 267 15.90 3.61 12.06
CA ILE A 267 14.81 2.73 11.66
C ILE A 267 13.98 2.43 12.89
N ALA A 268 12.69 2.75 12.87
CA ALA A 268 11.77 2.45 13.96
C ALA A 268 10.84 1.29 13.59
N SER A 269 10.76 0.29 14.47
CA SER A 269 9.93 -0.90 14.31
C SER A 269 8.99 -1.07 15.50
N GLY A 270 7.72 -0.70 15.33
CA GLY A 270 6.75 -0.66 16.41
C GLY A 270 5.35 -0.21 15.99
N GLY A 271 4.51 0.11 16.97
CA GLY A 271 3.22 0.76 16.74
C GLY A 271 3.37 2.28 16.56
N ASP A 272 2.26 2.99 16.28
CA ASP A 272 2.27 4.42 15.97
C ASP A 272 3.00 5.26 17.04
N GLY A 273 2.81 4.99 18.34
CA GLY A 273 3.53 5.69 19.41
C GLY A 273 5.05 5.51 19.37
N THR A 274 5.55 4.30 19.05
CA THR A 274 6.98 4.05 18.85
C THR A 274 7.52 4.81 17.65
N LEU A 275 6.74 4.88 16.57
CA LEU A 275 7.13 5.58 15.34
C LEU A 275 7.17 7.10 15.56
N SER A 276 6.15 7.68 16.20
CA SER A 276 6.12 9.10 16.54
C SER A 276 7.24 9.49 17.52
N ALA A 277 7.51 8.66 18.53
CA ALA A 277 8.61 8.89 19.47
C ALA A 277 10.00 8.85 18.79
N ALA A 278 10.22 7.90 17.87
CA ALA A 278 11.46 7.89 17.09
C ALA A 278 11.54 9.08 16.11
N ALA A 279 10.41 9.48 15.51
CA ALA A 279 10.33 10.63 14.64
C ALA A 279 10.69 11.92 15.38
N GLU A 280 10.19 12.11 16.62
CA GLU A 280 10.52 13.25 17.49
C GLU A 280 12.03 13.52 17.56
N ALA A 281 12.83 12.47 17.72
CA ALA A 281 14.28 12.60 17.86
C ALA A 281 14.99 13.05 16.58
N VAL A 282 14.36 12.85 15.41
CA VAL A 282 14.94 13.21 14.11
C VAL A 282 14.27 14.43 13.48
N VAL A 283 13.21 14.98 14.07
CA VAL A 283 12.61 16.26 13.62
C VAL A 283 13.66 17.37 13.68
N GLY A 284 13.74 18.18 12.62
CA GLY A 284 14.72 19.24 12.46
C GLY A 284 16.12 18.76 12.06
N THR A 285 16.33 17.44 11.96
CA THR A 285 17.57 16.85 11.46
C THR A 285 17.45 16.47 9.98
N ARG A 286 18.55 16.02 9.37
CA ARG A 286 18.55 15.41 8.02
C ARG A 286 18.68 13.89 8.06
N ILE A 287 18.58 13.29 9.25
CA ILE A 287 18.74 11.83 9.42
C ILE A 287 17.45 11.17 8.91
N PRO A 288 17.53 10.30 7.89
CA PRO A 288 16.35 9.61 7.37
C PRO A 288 15.75 8.66 8.40
N LEU A 289 14.42 8.69 8.52
CA LEU A 289 13.62 7.75 9.28
C LEU A 289 13.10 6.62 8.38
N GLY A 290 13.54 5.39 8.65
CA GLY A 290 12.92 4.16 8.15
C GLY A 290 11.80 3.71 9.08
N VAL A 291 10.68 3.25 8.52
CA VAL A 291 9.48 2.89 9.29
C VAL A 291 9.09 1.45 9.01
N ILE A 292 8.96 0.65 10.07
CA ILE A 292 8.44 -0.72 10.03
C ILE A 292 7.24 -0.80 10.97
N SER A 293 6.05 -0.59 10.42
CA SER A 293 4.82 -0.54 11.21
C SER A 293 4.38 -1.94 11.63
N ARG A 294 4.31 -2.17 12.94
CA ARG A 294 3.88 -3.43 13.57
C ARG A 294 2.64 -3.26 14.46
N GLY A 295 2.04 -2.07 14.46
CA GLY A 295 0.86 -1.73 15.24
C GLY A 295 -0.45 -2.29 14.66
N THR A 296 -1.56 -2.07 15.36
CA THR A 296 -2.89 -2.46 14.86
C THR A 296 -3.49 -1.45 13.89
N ALA A 297 -3.26 -0.15 14.13
CA ALA A 297 -3.82 0.92 13.31
C ALA A 297 -2.89 1.29 12.15
N ASN A 298 -1.57 1.33 12.40
CA ASN A 298 -0.55 1.67 11.40
C ASN A 298 -0.85 3.02 10.72
N ALA A 299 -1.36 3.98 11.50
CA ALA A 299 -1.77 5.29 11.03
C ALA A 299 -0.59 6.06 10.44
N PHE A 300 0.58 5.97 11.07
CA PHE A 300 1.80 6.66 10.63
C PHE A 300 2.23 6.20 9.24
N ALA A 301 2.40 4.89 9.06
CA ALA A 301 2.81 4.32 7.78
C ALA A 301 1.77 4.58 6.69
N THR A 302 0.47 4.44 7.02
CA THR A 302 -0.62 4.66 6.07
C THR A 302 -0.70 6.12 5.62
N ALA A 303 -0.57 7.08 6.54
CA ALA A 303 -0.60 8.52 6.23
C ALA A 303 0.53 8.94 5.28
N LEU A 304 1.69 8.28 5.40
CA LEU A 304 2.89 8.64 4.64
C LEU A 304 3.14 7.74 3.42
N GLY A 305 2.21 6.82 3.11
CA GLY A 305 2.31 5.92 1.96
C GLY A 305 3.37 4.85 2.11
N ILE A 306 3.74 4.47 3.33
CA ILE A 306 4.73 3.43 3.62
C ILE A 306 4.04 2.07 3.70
N PRO A 307 4.60 1.01 3.07
CA PRO A 307 4.03 -0.33 3.17
C PRO A 307 3.93 -0.83 4.62
N VAL A 308 2.81 -1.49 4.94
CA VAL A 308 2.50 -1.94 6.32
C VAL A 308 2.94 -3.37 6.62
N THR A 309 3.58 -4.07 5.68
CA THR A 309 4.17 -5.40 5.92
C THR A 309 5.66 -5.27 6.17
N ILE A 310 6.19 -6.05 7.12
CA ILE A 310 7.62 -6.02 7.46
C ILE A 310 8.52 -6.18 6.22
N PRO A 311 8.29 -7.17 5.32
CA PRO A 311 9.16 -7.31 4.15
C PRO A 311 9.12 -6.10 3.22
N ALA A 312 7.93 -5.56 2.91
CA ALA A 312 7.81 -4.42 2.00
C ALA A 312 8.37 -3.12 2.61
N ALA A 313 8.22 -2.93 3.92
CA ALA A 313 8.85 -1.83 4.65
C ALA A 313 10.38 -1.96 4.62
N CYS A 314 10.92 -3.16 4.84
CA CYS A 314 12.36 -3.39 4.74
C CYS A 314 12.88 -3.14 3.31
N GLN A 315 12.17 -3.59 2.27
CA GLN A 315 12.52 -3.29 0.87
C GLN A 315 12.48 -1.79 0.58
N THR A 316 11.53 -1.06 1.16
CA THR A 316 11.49 0.41 1.09
C THR A 316 12.74 1.04 1.70
N ILE A 317 13.14 0.57 2.89
CA ILE A 317 14.34 1.03 3.59
C ILE A 317 15.61 0.74 2.77
N LEU A 318 15.73 -0.46 2.20
CA LEU A 318 16.84 -0.84 1.32
C LEU A 318 16.91 0.02 0.06
N GLY A 319 15.75 0.37 -0.52
CA GLY A 319 15.67 1.28 -1.67
C GLY A 319 16.21 2.68 -1.36
N GLY A 320 16.11 3.13 -0.10
CA GLY A 320 16.77 4.34 0.39
C GLY A 320 16.27 5.66 -0.20
N LYS A 321 15.16 5.64 -0.94
CA LYS A 321 14.52 6.86 -1.48
C LYS A 321 13.88 7.64 -0.34
N THR A 322 14.24 8.90 -0.20
CA THR A 322 13.69 9.77 0.84
C THR A 322 12.68 10.76 0.29
N ARG A 323 11.72 11.13 1.14
CA ARG A 323 10.85 12.30 0.98
C ARG A 323 11.04 13.20 2.19
N ILE A 324 11.16 14.49 1.95
CA ILE A 324 11.14 15.51 3.00
C ILE A 324 9.67 15.85 3.22
N VAL A 325 9.21 15.75 4.46
CA VAL A 325 7.87 16.11 4.88
C VAL A 325 7.95 17.09 6.03
N ASP A 326 6.88 17.85 6.20
CA ASP A 326 6.69 18.73 7.32
C ASP A 326 6.47 17.92 8.61
N ALA A 327 6.77 18.58 9.72
CA ALA A 327 6.39 18.13 11.05
C ALA A 327 5.74 19.32 11.77
N ALA A 328 5.29 19.12 13.01
CA ALA A 328 4.77 20.21 13.81
C ALA A 328 5.16 20.07 15.27
N TYR A 329 5.04 21.16 16.02
CA TYR A 329 5.08 21.18 17.48
C TYR A 329 3.72 21.61 18.02
N CYS A 330 3.13 20.83 18.92
CA CYS A 330 1.93 21.17 19.68
C CYS A 330 2.34 21.40 21.14
N ASN A 331 2.29 22.65 21.61
CA ASN A 331 2.80 23.07 22.93
C ASN A 331 4.24 22.58 23.21
N GLY A 332 5.11 22.62 22.19
CA GLY A 332 6.50 22.17 22.30
C GLY A 332 6.71 20.65 22.22
N ARG A 333 5.65 19.85 22.06
CA ARG A 333 5.77 18.41 21.77
C ARG A 333 5.67 18.15 20.26
N PRO A 334 6.55 17.33 19.68
CA PRO A 334 6.42 16.95 18.28
C PRO A 334 5.07 16.32 17.95
N MET A 335 4.57 16.64 16.77
CA MET A 335 3.36 16.11 16.17
C MET A 335 3.68 15.80 14.71
N VAL A 336 3.56 14.54 14.32
CA VAL A 336 3.81 14.12 12.93
C VAL A 336 2.50 13.94 12.18
N LEU A 337 1.44 13.48 12.86
CA LEU A 337 0.16 13.23 12.24
C LEU A 337 -0.80 14.38 12.50
N LEU A 338 -1.42 14.41 13.68
CA LEU A 338 -2.51 15.34 13.95
C LEU A 338 -2.77 15.54 15.44
N ALA A 339 -3.42 16.67 15.75
CA ALA A 339 -4.02 16.96 17.03
C ALA A 339 -5.56 17.01 16.88
N GLY A 340 -6.26 16.29 17.75
CA GLY A 340 -7.72 16.29 17.85
C GLY A 340 -8.21 16.96 19.13
N ILE A 341 -9.24 17.82 19.01
CA ILE A 341 -9.89 18.54 20.11
C ILE A 341 -11.39 18.24 20.11
N GLY A 342 -11.95 18.01 21.31
CA GLY A 342 -13.38 17.70 21.48
C GLY A 342 -13.70 16.20 21.51
N PHE A 343 -12.68 15.35 21.65
CA PHE A 343 -12.84 13.89 21.73
C PHE A 343 -12.92 13.39 23.18
N GLU A 344 -13.81 12.44 23.45
CA GLU A 344 -13.82 11.73 24.72
C GLU A 344 -12.82 10.56 24.66
N ALA A 345 -11.57 10.82 25.04
CA ALA A 345 -10.50 9.80 25.08
C ALA A 345 -10.85 8.50 25.86
N GLU A 346 -11.92 8.49 26.66
CA GLU A 346 -12.42 7.30 27.37
C GLU A 346 -13.24 6.34 26.49
N THR A 347 -13.86 6.81 25.40
CA THR A 347 -14.74 5.99 24.55
C THR A 347 -13.93 5.07 23.61
N VAL A 348 -12.70 5.48 23.27
CA VAL A 348 -11.71 4.69 22.54
C VAL A 348 -11.30 3.41 23.30
N LYS A 349 -11.36 3.38 24.64
CA LYS A 349 -11.01 2.18 25.41
C LYS A 349 -12.08 1.08 25.38
N ARG A 350 -13.37 1.42 25.17
CA ARG A 350 -14.48 0.42 25.15
C ARG A 350 -14.79 -0.16 23.77
N ALA A 351 -14.60 0.60 22.70
CA ALA A 351 -14.95 0.14 21.34
C ALA A 351 -13.98 -0.92 20.78
N HIS A 352 -12.82 -1.12 21.41
CA HIS A 352 -11.70 -1.84 20.81
C HIS A 352 -11.67 -3.37 20.99
N ARG A 353 -12.51 -3.99 21.83
CA ARG A 353 -12.47 -5.47 22.01
C ARG A 353 -13.50 -6.22 21.17
N ASP A 354 -14.76 -5.78 21.14
CA ASP A 354 -15.84 -6.58 20.55
C ASP A 354 -16.12 -6.24 19.08
N VAL A 355 -15.83 -5.00 18.64
CA VAL A 355 -16.06 -4.55 17.26
C VAL A 355 -14.88 -4.91 16.34
N LYS A 356 -13.67 -5.03 16.90
CA LYS A 356 -12.43 -5.40 16.19
C LYS A 356 -12.52 -6.74 15.44
N ASN A 357 -13.24 -7.71 16.00
CA ASN A 357 -13.26 -9.08 15.47
C ASN A 357 -14.28 -9.31 14.34
N ARG A 358 -15.16 -8.35 14.03
CA ARG A 358 -16.22 -8.50 13.01
C ARG A 358 -16.13 -7.57 11.80
N PHE A 359 -15.50 -6.39 11.91
CA PHE A 359 -15.65 -5.31 10.90
C PHE A 359 -14.36 -4.62 10.42
N GLY A 360 -13.17 -4.97 10.91
CA GLY A 360 -11.90 -4.45 10.38
C GLY A 360 -11.81 -2.91 10.36
N MET A 361 -11.32 -2.32 9.24
CA MET A 361 -11.14 -0.87 9.05
C MET A 361 -12.44 -0.05 9.24
N LEU A 362 -13.61 -0.62 8.92
CA LEU A 362 -14.90 0.03 9.13
C LEU A 362 -15.22 0.26 10.61
N ALA A 363 -14.62 -0.50 11.53
CA ALA A 363 -14.78 -0.28 12.97
C ALA A 363 -14.19 1.07 13.41
N TYR A 364 -13.10 1.52 12.79
CA TYR A 364 -12.47 2.82 13.10
C TYR A 364 -13.30 3.99 12.58
N VAL A 365 -13.80 3.87 11.35
CA VAL A 365 -14.70 4.87 10.75
C VAL A 365 -16.01 4.94 11.54
N LEU A 366 -16.60 3.80 11.92
CA LEU A 366 -17.81 3.75 12.74
C LEU A 366 -17.57 4.22 14.18
N ALA A 367 -16.38 4.01 14.75
CA ALA A 367 -16.01 4.56 16.06
C ALA A 367 -15.87 6.09 15.99
N GLY A 368 -15.24 6.62 14.95
CA GLY A 368 -15.17 8.06 14.69
C GLY A 368 -16.55 8.70 14.51
N ILE A 369 -17.47 8.03 13.80
CA ILE A 369 -18.87 8.47 13.67
C ILE A 369 -19.64 8.31 14.99
N HIS A 370 -19.34 7.29 15.79
CA HIS A 370 -20.00 7.07 17.08
C HIS A 370 -19.63 8.14 18.11
N GLU A 371 -18.38 8.64 18.12
CA GLU A 371 -17.96 9.78 18.94
C GLU A 371 -18.82 11.02 18.66
N LEU A 372 -19.19 11.26 17.39
CA LEU A 372 -20.00 12.42 16.99
C LEU A 372 -21.42 12.44 17.59
N ARG A 373 -21.93 11.31 18.09
CA ARG A 373 -23.26 11.23 18.70
C ARG A 373 -23.32 11.81 20.12
N ASN A 374 -22.18 11.94 20.79
CA ASN A 374 -22.08 12.42 22.17
C ASN A 374 -21.38 13.80 22.28
N LEU A 375 -21.15 14.49 21.15
CA LEU A 375 -20.41 15.75 21.18
C LEU A 375 -21.21 16.88 21.84
N GLU A 376 -20.62 17.45 22.89
CA GLU A 376 -21.03 18.74 23.43
C GLU A 376 -20.38 19.86 22.61
N PHE A 377 -21.16 20.89 22.27
CA PHE A 377 -20.63 22.08 21.62
C PHE A 377 -19.83 22.91 22.62
N PHE A 378 -18.69 23.42 22.18
CA PHE A 378 -17.85 24.30 22.97
C PHE A 378 -17.51 25.57 22.21
N GLU A 379 -17.50 26.68 22.93
CA GLU A 379 -17.02 27.96 22.41
C GLU A 379 -15.55 27.81 22.06
N THR A 380 -15.18 28.25 20.86
CA THR A 380 -13.86 28.10 20.28
C THR A 380 -13.35 29.44 19.77
N ARG A 381 -12.10 29.74 20.07
CA ARG A 381 -11.33 30.81 19.43
C ARG A 381 -10.09 30.20 18.77
N ILE A 382 -9.98 30.35 17.45
CA ILE A 382 -8.84 29.95 16.63
C ILE A 382 -8.13 31.21 16.17
N GLU A 383 -6.83 31.30 16.41
CA GLU A 383 -5.98 32.40 15.95
C GLU A 383 -4.89 31.84 15.04
N THR A 384 -4.81 32.35 13.82
CA THR A 384 -3.74 32.11 12.86
C THR A 384 -2.91 33.38 12.70
N GLU A 385 -1.94 33.37 11.80
CA GLU A 385 -1.09 34.54 11.53
C GLU A 385 -1.87 35.73 10.94
N ASP A 386 -2.99 35.45 10.26
CA ASP A 386 -3.74 36.44 9.48
C ASP A 386 -5.15 36.75 10.01
N LYS A 387 -5.73 35.90 10.88
CA LYS A 387 -7.11 36.06 11.34
C LYS A 387 -7.39 35.40 12.69
N VAL A 388 -8.48 35.85 13.30
CA VAL A 388 -9.09 35.25 14.49
C VAL A 388 -10.50 34.82 14.14
N ILE A 389 -10.83 33.56 14.45
CA ILE A 389 -12.12 32.94 14.17
C ILE A 389 -12.74 32.54 15.51
N SER A 390 -13.99 32.96 15.74
CA SER A 390 -14.76 32.61 16.92
C SER A 390 -16.05 31.91 16.53
N LEU A 391 -16.28 30.71 17.05
CA LEU A 391 -17.47 29.91 16.76
C LEU A 391 -17.73 28.87 17.86
N ASN A 392 -18.90 28.22 17.81
CA ASN A 392 -19.14 27.00 18.56
C ASN A 392 -18.77 25.80 17.67
N ALA A 393 -17.84 24.97 18.13
CA ALA A 393 -17.42 23.77 17.45
C ALA A 393 -17.81 22.53 18.25
N ALA A 394 -17.97 21.41 17.55
CA ALA A 394 -18.16 20.09 18.16
C ALA A 394 -16.85 19.28 18.11
N ALA A 395 -16.03 19.47 17.08
CA ALA A 395 -14.70 18.88 16.98
C ALA A 395 -13.79 19.77 16.14
N ILE A 396 -12.49 19.73 16.45
CA ILE A 396 -11.45 20.41 15.67
C ILE A 396 -10.30 19.43 15.48
N THR A 397 -9.77 19.35 14.27
CA THR A 397 -8.56 18.59 13.96
C THR A 397 -7.56 19.51 13.30
N VAL A 398 -6.31 19.48 13.77
CA VAL A 398 -5.16 20.15 13.16
C VAL A 398 -4.23 19.04 12.66
N ALA A 399 -4.03 18.92 11.36
CA ALA A 399 -3.30 17.82 10.75
C ALA A 399 -2.09 18.31 9.95
N ASN A 400 -0.97 17.62 10.15
CA ASN A 400 0.20 17.65 9.28
C ASN A 400 0.14 16.47 8.28
N ALA A 401 -0.22 15.29 8.78
CA ALA A 401 -0.48 14.10 7.98
C ALA A 401 -1.59 13.27 8.63
N ALA A 402 -2.41 12.59 7.84
CA ALA A 402 -3.46 11.75 8.40
C ALA A 402 -3.76 10.59 7.46
N PRO A 403 -3.97 9.37 7.99
CA PRO A 403 -4.47 8.29 7.17
C PRO A 403 -5.91 8.63 6.72
N PRO A 404 -6.39 8.09 5.59
CA PRO A 404 -7.77 8.28 5.14
C PRO A 404 -8.83 7.85 6.16
N THR A 405 -8.46 6.98 7.10
CA THR A 405 -9.32 6.54 8.21
C THR A 405 -9.55 7.61 9.27
N SER A 406 -8.71 8.66 9.33
CA SER A 406 -8.90 9.83 10.20
C SER A 406 -9.88 10.81 9.54
N VAL A 407 -11.14 10.41 9.44
CA VAL A 407 -12.20 11.12 8.70
C VAL A 407 -12.28 12.62 9.00
N LEU A 408 -12.12 13.00 10.27
CA LEU A 408 -12.21 14.40 10.70
C LEU A 408 -10.99 15.26 10.31
N ALA A 409 -9.94 14.65 9.77
CA ALA A 409 -8.81 15.36 9.15
C ALA A 409 -9.00 15.56 7.64
N GLN A 410 -9.97 14.87 7.01
CA GLN A 410 -10.13 14.78 5.54
C GLN A 410 -11.01 15.90 4.97
N GLY A 411 -11.01 17.03 5.65
CA GLY A 411 -11.73 18.22 5.26
C GLY A 411 -11.25 18.89 3.98
N PRO A 412 -9.98 19.32 3.94
CA PRO A 412 -9.30 19.64 2.70
C PRO A 412 -9.09 18.33 1.95
N ALA A 413 -9.56 18.27 0.70
CA ALA A 413 -9.65 17.06 -0.12
C ALA A 413 -8.37 16.22 -0.22
N ALA A 414 -7.22 16.85 -0.02
CA ALA A 414 -5.92 16.21 0.06
C ALA A 414 -5.05 16.97 1.07
N LEU A 415 -4.53 16.24 2.06
CA LEU A 415 -3.49 16.75 2.95
C LEU A 415 -2.17 16.76 2.17
N LEU A 416 -1.53 17.92 2.12
CA LEU A 416 -0.18 18.04 1.60
C LEU A 416 0.76 17.96 2.79
N VAL A 417 1.77 17.11 2.68
CA VAL A 417 2.70 16.82 3.80
C VAL A 417 4.00 17.60 3.67
N ASP A 418 4.10 18.53 2.72
CA ASP A 418 5.32 19.23 2.32
C ASP A 418 5.07 20.66 1.81
N ASP A 419 3.91 21.25 2.15
CA ASP A 419 3.54 22.63 1.74
C ASP A 419 3.87 23.70 2.81
N GLY A 420 4.38 23.29 3.97
CA GLY A 420 4.74 24.13 5.09
C GLY A 420 3.55 24.67 5.87
N LEU A 421 2.38 24.03 5.76
CA LEU A 421 1.12 24.42 6.39
C LEU A 421 0.50 23.26 7.16
N LEU A 422 -0.41 23.58 8.08
CA LEU A 422 -1.24 22.64 8.81
C LEU A 422 -2.67 22.75 8.31
N ASP A 423 -3.31 21.62 8.06
CA ASP A 423 -4.70 21.52 7.66
C ASP A 423 -5.60 21.50 8.90
N VAL A 424 -6.46 22.51 9.03
CA VAL A 424 -7.45 22.58 10.11
C VAL A 424 -8.82 22.22 9.57
N THR A 425 -9.44 21.23 10.18
CA THR A 425 -10.84 20.87 9.96
C THR A 425 -11.67 21.21 11.20
N ILE A 426 -12.75 21.95 10.99
CA ILE A 426 -13.67 22.38 12.03
C ILE A 426 -15.04 21.78 11.74
N VAL A 427 -15.61 21.08 12.71
CA VAL A 427 -16.94 20.47 12.62
C VAL A 427 -17.87 21.21 13.58
N ALA A 428 -18.84 21.93 13.02
CA ALA A 428 -19.78 22.79 13.75
C ALA A 428 -21.25 22.52 13.35
N PRO A 429 -21.76 21.29 13.54
CA PRO A 429 -23.14 20.94 13.21
C PRO A 429 -24.14 21.64 14.13
N THR A 430 -25.38 21.82 13.69
CA THR A 430 -26.44 22.39 14.54
C THR A 430 -27.20 21.34 15.35
N ASN A 431 -27.02 20.05 15.03
CA ASN A 431 -27.67 18.91 15.67
C ASN A 431 -26.96 17.60 15.32
N THR A 432 -27.29 16.51 16.01
CA THR A 432 -26.68 15.18 15.81
C THR A 432 -26.84 14.62 14.39
N ILE A 433 -27.95 14.91 13.71
CA ILE A 433 -28.17 14.45 12.32
C ILE A 433 -27.16 15.14 11.39
N SER A 434 -26.96 16.44 11.59
CA SER A 434 -25.99 17.23 10.84
C SER A 434 -24.56 16.78 11.13
N ALA A 435 -24.27 16.39 12.38
CA ALA A 435 -22.98 15.81 12.77
C ALA A 435 -22.68 14.50 12.01
N ILE A 436 -23.65 13.58 11.92
CA ILE A 436 -23.50 12.33 11.17
C ILE A 436 -23.32 12.61 9.67
N ALA A 437 -24.08 13.56 9.13
CA ALA A 437 -23.98 13.95 7.72
C ALA A 437 -22.63 14.61 7.39
N ALA A 438 -22.07 15.42 8.31
CA ALA A 438 -20.73 15.98 8.21
C ALA A 438 -19.67 14.87 8.17
N ALA A 439 -19.75 13.91 9.08
CA ALA A 439 -18.85 12.75 9.10
C ALA A 439 -18.86 11.96 7.79
N TYR A 440 -20.06 11.69 7.27
CA TYR A 440 -20.22 10.95 6.02
C TYR A 440 -19.63 11.72 4.84
N ASN A 441 -19.82 13.04 4.79
CA ASN A 441 -19.26 13.85 3.71
C ASN A 441 -17.74 13.95 3.78
N LEU A 442 -17.17 14.10 4.98
CA LEU A 442 -15.71 14.06 5.17
C LEU A 442 -15.11 12.71 4.76
N LEU A 443 -15.82 11.60 5.04
CA LEU A 443 -15.41 10.28 4.59
C LEU A 443 -15.47 10.18 3.06
N GLN A 444 -16.53 10.72 2.45
CA GLN A 444 -16.65 10.76 1.00
C GLN A 444 -15.51 11.56 0.37
N SER A 445 -15.18 12.73 0.92
CA SER A 445 -14.05 13.56 0.49
C SER A 445 -12.71 12.83 0.55
N ALA A 446 -12.48 12.04 1.60
CA ALA A 446 -11.29 11.20 1.72
C ALA A 446 -11.14 10.17 0.57
N TYR A 447 -12.26 9.67 0.04
CA TYR A 447 -12.27 8.68 -1.03
C TYR A 447 -12.32 9.30 -2.44
N SER A 448 -13.01 10.42 -2.61
CA SER A 448 -13.14 11.08 -3.92
C SER A 448 -11.99 12.04 -4.23
N GLY A 449 -11.26 12.51 -3.22
CA GLY A 449 -10.30 13.60 -3.39
C GLY A 449 -10.98 14.93 -3.72
N GLU A 450 -12.27 15.07 -3.39
CA GLU A 450 -13.04 16.32 -3.54
C GLU A 450 -13.21 17.02 -2.19
N VAL A 451 -13.14 18.35 -2.18
CA VAL A 451 -13.26 19.14 -0.95
C VAL A 451 -14.64 18.91 -0.33
N ALA A 452 -14.69 18.69 0.99
CA ALA A 452 -15.95 18.56 1.68
C ALA A 452 -16.78 19.85 1.52
N ASN A 453 -18.04 19.71 1.14
CA ASN A 453 -18.89 20.84 0.77
C ASN A 453 -20.17 20.80 1.58
N ARG A 454 -20.08 21.27 2.82
CA ARG A 454 -21.22 21.39 3.73
C ARG A 454 -21.15 22.69 4.55
N PRO A 455 -22.31 23.24 4.94
CA PRO A 455 -22.37 24.46 5.73
C PRO A 455 -21.90 24.28 7.19
N ASP A 456 -21.82 23.05 7.69
CA ASP A 456 -21.43 22.70 9.06
C ASP A 456 -19.97 22.20 9.19
N THR A 457 -19.18 22.34 8.11
CA THR A 457 -17.76 21.99 8.08
C THR A 457 -16.95 23.15 7.54
N GLY A 458 -15.90 23.55 8.26
CA GLY A 458 -14.98 24.61 7.84
C GLY A 458 -13.55 24.09 7.72
N PHE A 459 -12.80 24.65 6.77
CA PHE A 459 -11.40 24.28 6.52
C PHE A 459 -10.54 25.52 6.35
N LEU A 460 -9.33 25.46 6.88
CA LEU A 460 -8.30 26.48 6.65
C LEU A 460 -6.92 25.84 6.74
N ARG A 461 -5.94 26.52 6.16
CA ARG A 461 -4.52 26.20 6.30
C ARG A 461 -3.79 27.36 6.94
N ALA A 462 -2.85 27.04 7.82
CA ALA A 462 -2.00 28.02 8.51
C ALA A 462 -0.70 27.35 8.95
N ARG A 463 0.39 28.11 9.07
CA ARG A 463 1.67 27.58 9.58
C ARG A 463 1.69 27.57 11.11
N SER A 464 1.01 28.52 11.77
CA SER A 464 0.88 28.61 13.22
C SER A 464 -0.59 28.80 13.61
N ILE A 465 -1.04 28.02 14.59
CA ILE A 465 -2.45 27.97 15.01
C ILE A 465 -2.53 27.92 16.54
N LYS A 466 -3.23 28.88 17.13
CA LYS A 466 -3.59 28.86 18.56
C LYS A 466 -5.07 28.57 18.71
N ILE A 467 -5.41 27.58 19.52
CA ILE A 467 -6.80 27.18 19.78
C ILE A 467 -7.09 27.27 21.26
N SER A 468 -8.11 28.04 21.63
CA SER A 468 -8.66 28.15 22.98
C SER A 468 -10.12 27.75 22.97
N THR A 469 -10.58 27.03 24.00
CA THR A 469 -11.99 26.64 24.12
C THR A 469 -12.56 26.91 25.49
N ASN A 470 -13.88 27.06 25.56
CA ASN A 470 -14.65 27.16 26.79
C ASN A 470 -15.87 26.22 26.73
N PRO A 471 -15.95 25.19 27.61
CA PRO A 471 -14.93 24.81 28.59
C PRO A 471 -13.66 24.26 27.92
N ALA A 472 -12.58 24.14 28.68
CA ALA A 472 -11.33 23.56 28.19
C ALA A 472 -11.52 22.10 27.75
N GLN A 473 -11.23 21.82 26.49
CA GLN A 473 -11.42 20.51 25.85
C GLN A 473 -10.17 19.66 25.93
N ARG A 474 -10.34 18.33 25.95
CA ARG A 474 -9.22 17.38 25.87
C ARG A 474 -8.54 17.47 24.51
N VAL A 475 -7.24 17.25 24.50
CA VAL A 475 -6.40 17.26 23.30
C VAL A 475 -5.64 15.94 23.19
N VAL A 476 -5.80 15.28 22.05
CA VAL A 476 -5.08 14.06 21.68
C VAL A 476 -4.13 14.40 20.54
N VAL A 477 -2.84 14.08 20.68
CA VAL A 477 -1.80 14.32 19.67
C VAL A 477 -1.23 12.97 19.27
N ASP A 478 -1.23 12.66 17.96
CA ASP A 478 -0.74 11.39 17.40
C ASP A 478 -1.30 10.11 18.09
N GLY A 479 -2.52 10.22 18.66
CA GLY A 479 -3.20 9.14 19.37
C GLY A 479 -2.96 9.09 20.88
N GLU A 480 -2.14 9.98 21.44
CA GLU A 480 -1.86 10.08 22.87
C GLU A 480 -2.50 11.32 23.52
N LEU A 481 -3.00 11.17 24.75
CA LEU A 481 -3.60 12.28 25.50
C LEU A 481 -2.50 13.24 25.96
N MET A 482 -2.48 14.45 25.40
CA MET A 482 -1.48 15.48 25.76
C MET A 482 -1.95 16.34 26.94
N GLY A 483 -3.24 16.70 26.97
CA GLY A 483 -3.78 17.58 28.00
C GLY A 483 -5.11 18.20 27.60
N LYS A 484 -5.26 19.50 27.87
CA LYS A 484 -6.43 20.30 27.48
C LYS A 484 -6.01 21.60 26.79
N THR A 485 -6.93 22.19 26.04
CA THR A 485 -6.79 23.54 25.48
C THR A 485 -6.53 24.59 26.59
N PRO A 486 -5.78 25.67 26.32
CA PRO A 486 -5.34 26.10 25.00
C PRO A 486 -4.16 25.31 24.43
N ILE A 487 -4.06 25.27 23.11
CA ILE A 487 -2.89 24.74 22.40
C ILE A 487 -2.34 25.75 21.41
N ASP A 488 -1.04 25.68 21.20
CA ASP A 488 -0.27 26.38 20.18
C ASP A 488 0.39 25.31 19.29
N VAL A 489 0.06 25.32 17.99
CA VAL A 489 0.56 24.36 17.01
C VAL A 489 1.35 25.11 15.94
N GLU A 490 2.61 24.74 15.76
CA GLU A 490 3.52 25.37 14.80
C GLU A 490 4.09 24.33 13.84
N CYS A 491 3.95 24.60 12.54
CA CYS A 491 4.56 23.79 11.48
C CYS A 491 6.07 24.01 11.43
N VAL A 492 6.79 22.92 11.19
CA VAL A 492 8.23 22.86 10.89
C VAL A 492 8.37 22.40 9.44
N PRO A 493 8.44 23.34 8.47
CA PRO A 493 8.53 22.98 7.06
C PRO A 493 9.76 22.13 6.76
N GLY A 494 9.57 21.01 6.08
CA GLY A 494 10.60 20.02 5.80
C GLY A 494 11.27 19.45 7.06
N GLY A 495 10.54 19.43 8.18
CA GLY A 495 11.05 19.03 9.49
C GLY A 495 11.45 17.56 9.59
N LEU A 496 11.02 16.68 8.69
CA LEU A 496 11.25 15.25 8.80
C LEU A 496 11.66 14.63 7.46
N THR A 497 12.77 13.90 7.45
CA THR A 497 13.21 13.11 6.28
C THR A 497 12.78 11.66 6.46
N ILE A 498 11.94 11.13 5.58
CA ILE A 498 11.37 9.77 5.69
C ILE A 498 11.78 8.93 4.49
N ILE A 499 12.13 7.66 4.73
CA ILE A 499 12.34 6.69 3.65
C ILE A 499 10.98 6.19 3.16
N VAL A 500 10.69 6.41 1.88
CA VAL A 500 9.40 6.13 1.23
C VAL A 500 9.59 5.15 0.09
N PRO A 501 8.55 4.38 -0.30
CA PRO A 501 8.68 3.46 -1.42
C PRO A 501 9.08 4.22 -2.68
N SER A 502 10.01 3.63 -3.43
CA SER A 502 10.17 3.97 -4.84
C SER A 502 8.88 3.55 -5.53
N LEU A 503 7.94 4.48 -5.73
CA LEU A 503 6.94 4.31 -6.79
C LEU A 503 7.73 3.88 -8.04
N PRO A 504 7.30 2.83 -8.78
CA PRO A 504 7.85 2.55 -10.10
C PRO A 504 7.90 3.89 -10.79
N GLY A 505 9.11 4.34 -11.16
CA GLY A 505 9.29 5.70 -11.61
C GLY A 505 8.22 6.00 -12.65
N GLU A 506 7.65 7.19 -12.61
CA GLU A 506 7.32 7.87 -13.86
C GLU A 506 8.65 7.99 -14.62
N CYS A 507 9.13 6.89 -15.18
CA CYS A 507 9.89 6.92 -16.40
C CYS A 507 8.82 7.33 -17.40
N THR A 508 8.54 8.63 -17.48
CA THR A 508 7.82 9.17 -18.62
C THR A 508 8.64 8.68 -19.80
N GLN A 509 8.14 7.69 -20.53
CA GLN A 509 8.78 7.26 -21.76
C GLN A 509 8.80 8.50 -22.65
N GLU A 510 9.97 9.12 -22.78
CA GLU A 510 10.16 10.18 -23.74
C GLU A 510 10.06 9.56 -25.13
N LYS A 511 8.91 9.73 -25.78
CA LYS A 511 8.74 9.36 -27.18
C LYS A 511 8.94 10.59 -28.05
N LEU A 512 10.20 10.83 -28.41
CA LEU A 512 10.56 11.82 -29.42
C LEU A 512 10.47 11.23 -30.85
N ASP A 513 10.49 9.90 -30.96
CA ASP A 513 10.45 9.19 -32.23
C ASP A 513 9.10 9.35 -32.96
N GLY A 514 9.16 9.72 -34.25
CA GLY A 514 8.00 9.90 -35.14
C GLY A 514 7.54 11.35 -35.34
N LEU A 515 8.19 12.32 -34.69
CA LEU A 515 7.92 13.75 -34.91
C LEU A 515 8.54 14.24 -36.24
N PRO A 516 7.75 14.81 -37.17
CA PRO A 516 8.28 15.35 -38.41
C PRO A 516 9.16 16.57 -38.13
N ASN A 517 10.33 16.65 -38.77
CA ASN A 517 11.33 17.72 -38.63
C ASN A 517 12.00 17.82 -37.24
N LEU A 518 11.99 16.78 -36.42
CA LEU A 518 12.71 16.77 -35.15
C LEU A 518 14.23 16.88 -35.36
N ARG A 519 14.87 17.84 -34.67
CA ARG A 519 16.33 17.93 -34.52
C ARG A 519 16.66 17.97 -33.03
N VAL A 520 17.43 17.00 -32.57
CA VAL A 520 17.94 16.93 -31.18
C VAL A 520 19.43 17.19 -31.24
N GLU A 521 19.89 18.29 -30.63
CA GLU A 521 21.32 18.61 -30.52
C GLU A 521 21.81 18.31 -29.09
N PRO A 522 22.89 17.54 -28.92
CA PRO A 522 23.45 17.29 -27.60
C PRO A 522 24.03 18.59 -27.03
N LYS A 523 23.56 19.00 -25.86
CA LYS A 523 24.12 20.14 -25.14
C LYS A 523 25.43 19.69 -24.49
N ASN A 524 26.56 20.34 -24.83
CA ASN A 524 27.80 20.10 -24.11
C ASN A 524 27.59 20.40 -22.62
N PRO A 525 28.11 19.55 -21.71
CA PRO A 525 28.01 19.81 -20.28
C PRO A 525 28.69 21.15 -19.96
N PRO A 526 28.19 21.90 -18.95
CA PRO A 526 28.81 23.16 -18.56
C PRO A 526 30.27 22.91 -18.17
N THR A 527 31.19 23.61 -18.85
CA THR A 527 32.58 23.72 -18.40
C THR A 527 32.59 24.30 -17.00
N VAL A 528 33.04 23.50 -16.03
CA VAL A 528 33.27 23.94 -14.65
C VAL A 528 34.37 25.00 -14.70
N GLY A 529 34.00 26.25 -14.46
CA GLY A 529 34.91 27.40 -14.32
C GLY A 529 35.21 27.69 -12.86
#